data_AF-X6NJB4-F1
#
_entry.id   AF-X6NJB4-F1
#
_cell.length_a   1.000
_cell.length_b   1.000
_cell.length_c   1.000
_cell.angle_alpha   90.00
_cell.angle_beta   90.00
_cell.angle_gamma   90.00
#
_symmetry.space_group_name_H-M   'P 1'
#
loop_
_entity.id
_entity.type
_entity.pdbx_description
1 polymer ?
#
loop_
_entity_poly.entity_id
_entity_poly.type
_entity_poly.pdbx_seq_one_letter_code
_entity_poly.pdbx_strand_id
1 'polypeptide(L)'
;IRIAWSKGAKVEIFSNTHRAWYAGEVVDILKDEEGEWLNVLWHRENNEPMSKQVQRFSADVRPCQDKKEKEKEKEKEEKEKENMEKSKFNTKALEEEIKQRRQGFKRRAPPFARTCKGVLWQYPATQSFRRRAKKLENVEEMEEEVEYNSTKKKKRLKIHTYVYEETESGVEKWKIDQVCEWLKNMGSAYEKYVPKFRSVRGSHLKQMNEDDFKSMGLPKLHAVKLSLEITKLLDKSITKDVNVDVLRWSCVDVLKWAQKHPLLSPYASKFESHGIDGILLFELNVEDLFVIGVRPSHHEQILDVIQQFSKELFPDLVALQPFLDANRKQLIEDTKKKFIEDSTYNIKECTLDKKEIEIRDNANTNTDNDVNRSKRRRQSMQIPDVPMDIQVIKDMADLLVTIAKELNVEKIQNQANLIQKKANSLVATKWPQEYANGEEQAIKSLPSSRESSQSPGKSSQLEEDGKSVTGVPLSSLEQKSKPFLNQSEETKKDAGNIEN
;
A
#
# COMPACT_ATOMS: atom_id res chain seq x y z
N ILE A 1 -3.23 -14.63 -32.79
CA ILE A 1 -2.66 -15.99 -32.93
C ILE A 1 -3.67 -16.99 -33.53
N ARG A 2 -4.82 -17.27 -32.90
CA ARG A 2 -5.76 -18.32 -33.36
C ARG A 2 -6.39 -18.10 -34.74
N ILE A 3 -6.56 -16.84 -35.15
CA ILE A 3 -7.08 -16.45 -36.47
C ILE A 3 -6.12 -16.90 -37.60
N ALA A 4 -4.81 -17.01 -37.31
CA ALA A 4 -3.80 -17.39 -38.28
C ALA A 4 -3.73 -18.92 -38.51
N TRP A 5 -4.50 -19.73 -37.80
CA TRP A 5 -4.50 -21.19 -38.00
C TRP A 5 -5.23 -21.55 -39.29
N SER A 6 -4.48 -22.13 -40.23
CA SER A 6 -4.97 -22.73 -41.48
C SER A 6 -5.02 -24.26 -41.39
N LYS A 7 -5.57 -24.91 -42.41
CA LYS A 7 -5.41 -26.36 -42.60
C LYS A 7 -3.92 -26.71 -42.61
N GLY A 8 -3.55 -27.76 -41.87
CA GLY A 8 -2.17 -28.17 -41.61
C GLY A 8 -1.48 -27.48 -40.41
N ALA A 9 -2.14 -26.52 -39.75
CA ALA A 9 -1.57 -25.88 -38.57
C ALA A 9 -1.46 -26.88 -37.41
N LYS A 10 -0.31 -26.88 -36.73
CA LYS A 10 -0.08 -27.67 -35.52
C LYS A 10 -0.68 -26.99 -34.31
N VAL A 11 -1.54 -27.70 -33.60
CA VAL A 11 -2.26 -27.22 -32.42
C VAL A 11 -2.21 -28.27 -31.31
N GLU A 12 -2.52 -27.89 -30.08
CA GLU A 12 -2.80 -28.84 -29.00
C GLU A 12 -4.29 -28.83 -28.69
N ILE A 13 -4.88 -30.01 -28.55
CA ILE A 13 -6.30 -30.21 -28.23
C ILE A 13 -6.45 -30.92 -26.88
N PHE A 14 -7.38 -30.42 -26.06
CA PHE A 14 -7.68 -31.00 -24.76
C PHE A 14 -8.70 -32.14 -24.89
N SER A 15 -8.34 -33.31 -24.36
CA SER A 15 -9.23 -34.46 -24.26
C SER A 15 -9.87 -34.52 -22.88
N ASN A 16 -11.18 -34.25 -22.77
CA ASN A 16 -11.90 -34.31 -21.50
C ASN A 16 -11.85 -35.71 -20.86
N THR A 17 -11.85 -36.77 -21.67
CA THR A 17 -11.77 -38.15 -21.20
C THR A 17 -10.43 -38.45 -20.51
N HIS A 18 -9.33 -37.90 -21.01
CA HIS A 18 -7.97 -38.18 -20.50
C HIS A 18 -7.41 -37.05 -19.64
N ARG A 19 -8.11 -35.91 -19.56
CA ARG A 19 -7.68 -34.68 -18.88
C ARG A 19 -6.26 -34.26 -19.29
N ALA A 20 -5.92 -34.44 -20.56
CA ALA A 20 -4.58 -34.21 -21.09
C ALA A 20 -4.64 -33.48 -22.44
N TRP A 21 -3.57 -32.75 -22.74
CA TRP A 21 -3.35 -32.06 -24.01
C TRP A 21 -2.64 -32.99 -25.00
N TYR A 22 -3.20 -33.11 -26.20
CA TYR A 22 -2.62 -33.91 -27.29
C TYR A 22 -2.19 -32.99 -28.43
N ALA A 23 -1.01 -33.26 -28.99
CA ALA A 23 -0.57 -32.60 -30.21
C ALA A 23 -1.41 -33.10 -31.40
N GLY A 24 -2.00 -32.17 -32.14
CA GLY A 24 -2.84 -32.45 -33.29
C GLY A 24 -2.58 -31.49 -34.44
N GLU A 25 -3.23 -31.75 -35.55
CA GLU A 25 -3.17 -30.98 -36.78
C GLU A 25 -4.57 -30.61 -37.23
N VAL A 26 -4.76 -29.36 -37.67
CA VAL A 26 -6.05 -28.89 -38.21
C VAL A 26 -6.24 -29.51 -39.59
N VAL A 27 -7.13 -30.50 -39.71
CA VAL A 27 -7.42 -31.18 -40.98
C VAL A 27 -8.41 -30.40 -41.83
N ASP A 28 -9.37 -29.72 -41.19
CA ASP A 28 -10.39 -28.95 -41.89
C ASP A 28 -10.92 -27.79 -41.06
N ILE A 29 -11.47 -26.77 -41.74
CA ILE A 29 -12.08 -25.59 -41.13
C ILE A 29 -13.47 -25.42 -41.73
N LEU A 30 -14.50 -25.68 -40.92
CA LEU A 30 -15.89 -25.51 -41.29
C LEU A 30 -16.37 -24.14 -40.82
N LYS A 31 -17.16 -23.45 -41.65
CA LYS A 31 -17.83 -22.20 -41.27
C LYS A 31 -19.34 -22.40 -41.30
N ASP A 32 -19.99 -22.17 -40.17
CA ASP A 32 -21.43 -22.20 -40.03
C ASP A 32 -21.95 -20.85 -39.48
N GLU A 33 -23.24 -20.77 -39.18
CA GLU A 33 -23.86 -19.56 -38.62
C GLU A 33 -23.39 -19.27 -37.17
N GLU A 34 -22.86 -20.28 -36.47
CA GLU A 34 -22.35 -20.18 -35.09
C GLU A 34 -20.85 -19.83 -35.02
N GLY A 35 -20.14 -19.87 -36.16
CA GLY A 35 -18.78 -19.41 -36.32
C GLY A 35 -17.87 -20.37 -37.08
N GLU A 36 -16.59 -20.41 -36.70
CA GLU A 36 -15.60 -21.28 -37.34
C GLU A 36 -15.25 -22.47 -36.44
N TRP A 37 -15.43 -23.68 -36.98
CA TRP A 37 -15.13 -24.95 -36.33
C TRP A 37 -13.89 -25.58 -36.94
N LEU A 38 -12.97 -26.04 -36.09
CA LEU A 38 -11.75 -26.74 -36.48
C LEU A 38 -11.97 -28.24 -36.32
N ASN A 39 -11.71 -29.01 -37.38
CA ASN A 39 -11.60 -30.45 -37.28
C ASN A 39 -10.14 -30.81 -37.03
N VAL A 40 -9.80 -31.15 -35.79
CA VAL A 40 -8.43 -31.44 -35.36
C VAL A 40 -8.24 -32.95 -35.27
N LEU A 41 -7.20 -33.45 -35.94
CA LEU A 41 -6.78 -34.86 -35.85
C LEU A 41 -5.57 -34.98 -34.93
N TRP A 42 -5.62 -35.89 -33.97
CA TRP A 42 -4.50 -36.24 -33.10
C TRP A 42 -4.35 -37.75 -32.99
N HIS A 43 -3.18 -38.19 -32.52
CA HIS A 43 -2.89 -39.60 -32.31
C HIS A 43 -2.78 -39.90 -30.81
N ARG A 44 -3.33 -41.04 -30.37
CA ARG A 44 -3.09 -41.57 -29.02
C ARG A 44 -1.71 -42.24 -28.92
N GLU A 45 -1.34 -42.65 -27.71
CA GLU A 45 -0.12 -43.44 -27.46
C GLU A 45 -0.08 -44.75 -28.27
N ASN A 46 -1.25 -45.30 -28.61
CA ASN A 46 -1.39 -46.50 -29.45
C ASN A 46 -1.29 -46.21 -30.96
N ASN A 47 -0.97 -44.98 -31.37
CA ASN A 47 -1.01 -44.49 -32.76
C ASN A 47 -2.37 -44.57 -33.45
N GLU A 48 -3.47 -44.77 -32.72
CA GLU A 48 -4.82 -44.69 -33.28
C GLU A 48 -5.18 -43.22 -33.55
N PRO A 49 -5.58 -42.87 -34.79
CA PRO A 49 -6.00 -41.51 -35.13
C PRO A 49 -7.38 -41.22 -34.53
N MET A 50 -7.52 -40.04 -33.94
CA MET A 50 -8.75 -39.53 -33.36
C MET A 50 -9.02 -38.13 -33.93
N SER A 51 -10.30 -37.79 -34.11
CA SER A 51 -10.73 -36.47 -34.58
C SER A 51 -11.78 -35.86 -33.65
N LYS A 52 -11.78 -34.53 -33.51
CA LYS A 52 -12.73 -33.76 -32.69
C LYS A 52 -12.94 -32.43 -33.39
N GLN A 53 -14.20 -32.10 -33.58
CA GLN A 53 -14.62 -30.78 -34.00
C GLN A 53 -14.70 -29.87 -32.80
N VAL A 54 -14.11 -28.68 -32.91
CA VAL A 54 -14.00 -27.74 -31.81
C VAL A 54 -13.99 -26.31 -32.36
N GLN A 55 -14.76 -25.43 -31.74
CA GLN A 55 -14.82 -24.03 -32.15
C GLN A 55 -13.42 -23.37 -32.03
N ARG A 56 -13.03 -22.54 -33.01
CA ARG A 56 -11.69 -21.93 -33.07
C ARG A 56 -11.28 -21.22 -31.77
N PHE A 57 -12.24 -20.59 -31.10
CA PHE A 57 -12.01 -19.83 -29.87
C PHE A 57 -12.31 -20.62 -28.58
N SER A 58 -12.57 -21.93 -28.69
CA SER A 58 -12.79 -22.80 -27.52
C SER A 58 -11.54 -22.90 -26.64
N ALA A 59 -11.73 -22.99 -25.33
CA ALA A 59 -10.64 -23.24 -24.37
C ALA A 59 -9.96 -24.60 -24.59
N ASP A 60 -10.61 -25.53 -25.30
CA ASP A 60 -10.12 -26.87 -25.59
C ASP A 60 -9.04 -26.92 -26.69
N VAL A 61 -8.70 -25.80 -27.33
CA VAL A 61 -7.61 -25.73 -28.33
C VAL A 61 -6.66 -24.60 -27.98
N ARG A 62 -5.35 -24.87 -28.09
CA ARG A 62 -4.30 -23.87 -27.90
C ARG A 62 -3.17 -24.03 -28.94
N PRO A 63 -2.33 -23.00 -29.14
CA PRO A 63 -1.15 -23.11 -29.98
C PRO A 63 -0.25 -24.25 -29.49
N CYS A 64 0.39 -24.98 -30.41
CA CYS A 64 1.38 -25.97 -30.02
C CYS A 64 2.53 -25.28 -29.28
N GLN A 65 2.80 -25.70 -28.04
CA GLN A 65 3.99 -25.23 -27.32
C GLN A 65 5.20 -25.84 -28.01
N ASP A 66 6.01 -25.01 -28.66
CA ASP A 66 7.18 -25.46 -29.40
C ASP A 66 8.03 -26.39 -28.52
N LYS A 67 8.47 -27.53 -29.07
CA LYS A 67 9.25 -28.53 -28.32
C LYS A 67 10.48 -27.93 -27.64
N LYS A 68 11.01 -26.82 -28.18
CA LYS A 68 12.12 -26.05 -27.58
C LYS A 68 11.78 -25.52 -26.19
N GLU A 69 10.53 -25.20 -25.90
CA GLU A 69 10.09 -24.77 -24.57
C GLU A 69 9.94 -25.97 -23.63
N LYS A 70 9.38 -27.10 -24.10
CA LYS A 70 9.29 -28.32 -23.29
C LYS A 70 10.65 -28.94 -22.97
N GLU A 71 11.62 -28.88 -23.88
CA GLU A 71 12.99 -29.30 -23.62
C GLU A 71 13.65 -28.39 -22.57
N LYS A 72 13.42 -27.08 -22.63
CA LYS A 72 13.90 -26.13 -21.61
C LYS A 72 13.23 -26.33 -20.25
N GLU A 73 11.94 -26.63 -20.21
CA GLU A 73 11.23 -26.93 -18.96
C GLU A 73 11.73 -28.24 -18.33
N LYS A 74 11.92 -29.30 -19.11
CA LYS A 74 12.51 -30.55 -18.62
C LYS A 74 13.94 -30.34 -18.12
N GLU A 75 14.77 -29.60 -18.86
CA GLU A 75 16.14 -29.28 -18.42
C GLU A 75 16.14 -28.44 -17.12
N LYS A 76 15.16 -27.54 -16.96
CA LYS A 76 15.00 -26.75 -15.73
C LYS A 76 14.55 -27.62 -14.55
N GLU A 77 13.61 -28.54 -14.76
CA GLU A 77 13.14 -29.45 -13.72
C GLU A 77 14.24 -30.43 -13.27
N GLU A 78 15.07 -30.92 -14.21
CA GLU A 78 16.24 -31.75 -13.89
C GLU A 78 17.29 -30.96 -13.08
N LYS A 79 17.58 -29.71 -13.44
CA LYS A 79 18.49 -28.83 -12.68
C LYS A 79 17.97 -28.50 -11.28
N GLU A 80 16.66 -28.32 -11.12
CA GLU A 80 16.04 -28.10 -9.81
C GLU A 80 16.10 -29.35 -8.92
N LYS A 81 15.88 -30.55 -9.48
CA LYS A 81 16.06 -31.82 -8.75
C LYS A 81 17.51 -32.01 -8.31
N GLU A 82 18.48 -31.74 -9.19
CA GLU A 82 19.90 -31.84 -8.86
C GLU A 82 20.31 -30.84 -7.77
N ASN A 83 19.79 -29.61 -7.81
CA ASN A 83 20.04 -28.61 -6.76
C ASN A 83 19.39 -28.98 -5.41
N MET A 84 18.19 -29.56 -5.42
CA MET A 84 17.56 -30.05 -4.19
C MET A 84 18.35 -31.20 -3.56
N GLU A 85 18.91 -32.11 -4.34
CA GLU A 85 19.75 -33.20 -3.83
C GLU A 85 21.07 -32.67 -3.24
N LYS A 86 21.73 -31.72 -3.91
CA LYS A 86 22.93 -31.05 -3.37
C LYS A 86 22.67 -30.30 -2.08
N SER A 87 21.51 -29.64 -1.97
CA SER A 87 21.09 -28.95 -0.74
C SER A 87 20.88 -29.92 0.44
N LYS A 88 20.25 -31.08 0.19
CA LYS A 88 20.05 -32.13 1.21
C LYS A 88 21.36 -32.75 1.72
N PHE A 89 22.43 -32.72 0.91
CA PHE A 89 23.74 -33.22 1.34
C PHE A 89 24.43 -32.25 2.32
N ASN A 90 24.35 -30.95 2.07
CA ASN A 90 24.96 -29.93 2.91
C ASN A 90 24.30 -29.80 4.30
N THR A 91 22.98 -30.01 4.40
CA THR A 91 22.27 -29.94 5.69
C THR A 91 22.68 -31.06 6.64
N LYS A 92 22.89 -32.29 6.14
CA LYS A 92 23.36 -33.42 6.97
C LYS A 92 24.78 -33.20 7.51
N ALA A 93 25.69 -32.68 6.68
CA ALA A 93 27.05 -32.36 7.10
C ALA A 93 27.07 -31.26 8.18
N LEU A 94 26.25 -30.22 8.02
CA LEU A 94 26.11 -29.15 9.01
C LEU A 94 25.51 -29.66 10.33
N GLU A 95 24.53 -30.56 10.26
CA GLU A 95 23.89 -31.14 11.44
C GLU A 95 24.85 -32.05 12.23
N GLU A 96 25.69 -32.84 11.55
CA GLU A 96 26.76 -33.60 12.21
C GLU A 96 27.81 -32.70 12.85
N GLU A 97 28.21 -31.59 12.21
CA GLU A 97 29.15 -30.63 12.78
C GLU A 97 28.60 -29.97 14.06
N ILE A 98 27.32 -29.57 14.05
CA ILE A 98 26.64 -29.01 15.23
C ILE A 98 26.60 -30.07 16.36
N LYS A 99 26.35 -31.34 16.02
CA LYS A 99 26.31 -32.45 16.99
C LYS A 99 27.68 -32.70 17.62
N GLN A 100 28.77 -32.64 16.83
CA GLN A 100 30.14 -32.74 17.35
C GLN A 100 30.48 -31.59 18.30
N ARG A 101 30.13 -30.34 17.95
CA ARG A 101 30.35 -29.18 18.82
C ARG A 101 29.59 -29.28 20.14
N ARG A 102 28.36 -29.80 20.13
CA ARG A 102 27.56 -30.03 21.36
C ARG A 102 28.17 -31.10 22.26
N GLN A 103 28.82 -32.12 21.72
CA GLN A 103 29.52 -33.14 22.53
C GLN A 103 30.81 -32.59 23.16
N GLY A 104 31.53 -31.71 22.46
CA GLY A 104 32.74 -31.05 22.98
C GLY A 104 32.49 -30.05 24.12
N PHE A 105 31.29 -29.48 24.19
CA PHE A 105 30.91 -28.50 25.24
C PHE A 105 30.54 -29.12 26.60
N LYS A 106 30.52 -30.45 26.74
CA LYS A 106 30.41 -31.12 28.06
C LYS A 106 31.73 -31.11 28.84
N ARG A 107 32.66 -30.20 28.56
CA ARG A 107 33.81 -29.96 29.42
C ARG A 107 33.31 -29.33 30.72
N ARG A 108 33.33 -30.17 31.75
CA ARG A 108 33.15 -29.91 33.18
C ARG A 108 33.43 -28.44 33.50
N ALA A 109 32.43 -27.75 34.08
CA ALA A 109 32.64 -26.46 34.71
C ALA A 109 33.93 -26.55 35.56
N PRO A 110 34.89 -25.64 35.37
CA PRO A 110 36.16 -25.72 36.05
C PRO A 110 35.93 -25.82 37.57
N PRO A 111 36.68 -26.69 38.27
CA PRO A 111 36.35 -27.13 39.63
C PRO A 111 36.27 -26.01 40.67
N PHE A 112 36.70 -24.78 40.35
CA PHE A 112 36.56 -23.62 41.23
C PHE A 112 35.12 -23.09 41.38
N ALA A 113 34.18 -23.49 40.51
CA ALA A 113 32.81 -22.96 40.53
C ALA A 113 31.87 -23.61 41.56
N ARG A 114 32.33 -24.61 42.34
CA ARG A 114 31.46 -25.39 43.23
C ARG A 114 31.48 -25.00 44.71
N THR A 115 32.38 -24.13 45.16
CA THR A 115 32.56 -23.86 46.61
C THR A 115 32.19 -22.45 47.07
N CYS A 116 31.83 -21.52 46.18
CA CYS A 116 31.50 -20.15 46.59
C CYS A 116 29.99 -19.90 46.61
N LYS A 117 29.30 -20.36 47.67
CA LYS A 117 27.99 -19.80 48.05
C LYS A 117 28.24 -18.53 48.87
N GLY A 118 27.76 -17.38 48.38
CA GLY A 118 27.57 -16.18 49.21
C GLY A 118 28.53 -15.01 49.01
N VAL A 119 29.43 -15.03 48.02
CA VAL A 119 30.24 -13.84 47.71
C VAL A 119 29.76 -13.23 46.40
N LEU A 120 29.21 -12.01 46.50
CA LEU A 120 28.88 -11.16 45.36
C LEU A 120 30.19 -10.96 44.56
N TRP A 121 30.28 -11.57 43.39
CA TRP A 121 31.45 -11.45 42.52
C TRP A 121 31.53 -10.02 41.98
N GLN A 122 32.16 -9.12 42.73
CA GLN A 122 32.77 -7.94 42.14
C GLN A 122 33.98 -8.43 41.35
N TYR A 123 33.80 -8.61 40.05
CA TYR A 123 34.91 -8.83 39.13
C TYR A 123 35.96 -7.75 39.41
N PRO A 124 37.19 -8.12 39.81
CA PRO A 124 38.28 -7.16 39.83
C PRO A 124 38.45 -6.73 38.38
N ALA A 125 37.99 -5.52 38.07
CA ALA A 125 38.09 -4.91 36.77
C ALA A 125 39.57 -4.94 36.38
N THR A 126 39.95 -5.90 35.55
CA THR A 126 41.33 -6.08 35.14
C THR A 126 41.71 -4.83 34.36
N GLN A 127 42.71 -4.11 34.88
CA GLN A 127 43.28 -2.89 34.28
C GLN A 127 43.65 -3.06 32.80
N SER A 128 43.82 -4.30 32.33
CA SER A 128 44.08 -4.66 30.93
C SER A 128 42.92 -4.34 29.97
N PHE A 129 41.67 -4.31 30.44
CA PHE A 129 40.53 -3.90 29.60
C PHE A 129 40.51 -2.40 29.32
N ARG A 130 40.92 -1.56 30.27
CA ARG A 130 41.03 -0.10 30.05
C ARG A 130 42.15 0.27 29.08
N ARG A 131 43.24 -0.50 29.01
CA ARG A 131 44.31 -0.24 28.03
C ARG A 131 43.95 -0.62 26.59
N ARG A 132 43.00 -1.54 26.37
CA ARG A 132 42.52 -1.85 25.00
C ARG A 132 41.48 -0.85 24.50
N ALA A 133 40.61 -0.32 25.38
CA ALA A 133 39.65 0.72 25.00
C ALA A 133 40.35 1.99 24.48
N LYS A 134 41.45 2.42 25.10
CA LYS A 134 42.24 3.58 24.62
C LYS A 134 43.04 3.36 23.34
N LYS A 135 43.19 2.13 22.85
CA LYS A 135 43.88 1.84 21.58
C LYS A 135 42.93 1.83 20.37
N LEU A 136 41.62 1.89 20.60
CA LEU A 136 40.61 1.99 19.55
C LEU A 136 40.30 3.46 19.21
N GLU A 137 40.33 4.38 20.18
CA GLU A 137 40.18 5.83 19.91
C GLU A 137 41.33 6.40 19.05
N ASN A 138 42.54 5.85 19.13
CA ASN A 138 43.70 6.32 18.34
C ASN A 138 43.79 5.72 16.92
N VAL A 139 42.91 4.79 16.56
CA VAL A 139 42.85 4.22 15.19
C VAL A 139 41.83 4.99 14.34
N GLU A 140 40.78 5.53 14.96
CA GLU A 140 39.78 6.38 14.27
C GLU A 140 40.38 7.71 13.80
N GLU A 141 41.27 8.33 14.57
CA GLU A 141 41.95 9.60 14.17
C GLU A 141 43.00 9.42 13.06
N MET A 142 43.52 8.21 12.83
CA MET A 142 44.53 7.96 11.79
C MET A 142 43.90 7.59 10.43
N GLU A 143 42.62 7.21 10.41
CA GLU A 143 41.87 6.95 9.17
C GLU A 143 41.30 8.24 8.56
N GLU A 144 41.00 9.26 9.36
CA GLU A 144 40.53 10.58 8.84
C GLU A 144 41.64 11.37 8.11
N GLU A 145 42.92 11.22 8.47
CA GLU A 145 44.02 11.94 7.79
C GLU A 145 44.46 11.31 6.45
N VAL A 146 44.16 10.03 6.21
CA VAL A 146 44.48 9.37 4.92
C VAL A 146 43.44 9.71 3.85
N GLU A 147 42.19 9.96 4.23
CA GLU A 147 41.12 10.29 3.29
C GLU A 147 41.24 11.73 2.73
N TYR A 148 41.77 12.67 3.51
CA TYR A 148 41.93 14.07 3.09
C TYR A 148 42.99 14.29 2.00
N ASN A 149 44.03 13.45 1.93
CA ASN A 149 45.11 13.60 0.95
C ASN A 149 44.86 12.89 -0.39
N SER A 150 43.82 12.06 -0.51
CA SER A 150 43.46 11.38 -1.76
C SER A 150 42.65 12.26 -2.74
N THR A 151 42.05 13.35 -2.28
CA THR A 151 41.04 14.11 -3.04
C THR A 151 41.57 15.29 -3.86
N LYS A 152 42.87 15.62 -3.79
CA LYS A 152 43.45 16.77 -4.54
C LYS A 152 44.02 16.47 -5.93
N LYS A 153 43.98 15.21 -6.41
CA LYS A 153 44.60 14.86 -7.71
C LYS A 153 43.70 14.02 -8.62
N LYS A 154 42.49 14.52 -8.96
CA LYS A 154 41.71 14.11 -10.15
C LYS A 154 40.42 14.95 -10.34
N LYS A 155 40.56 16.26 -10.52
CA LYS A 155 39.49 17.07 -11.14
C LYS A 155 39.68 17.07 -12.66
N ARG A 156 39.32 15.96 -13.31
CA ARG A 156 38.83 15.97 -14.69
C ARG A 156 37.45 15.35 -14.62
N LEU A 157 36.43 16.19 -14.71
CA LEU A 157 35.04 15.77 -14.90
C LEU A 157 34.98 14.88 -16.15
N LYS A 158 35.06 13.56 -15.95
CA LYS A 158 34.46 12.62 -16.87
C LYS A 158 32.97 12.68 -16.57
N ILE A 159 32.24 13.39 -17.42
CA ILE A 159 30.81 13.15 -17.58
C ILE A 159 30.74 11.68 -18.00
N HIS A 160 30.46 10.80 -17.04
CA HIS A 160 30.30 9.38 -17.29
C HIS A 160 28.96 9.25 -17.99
N THR A 161 28.99 9.31 -19.31
CA THR A 161 27.87 8.88 -20.14
C THR A 161 27.65 7.42 -19.77
N TYR A 162 26.57 7.15 -19.04
CA TYR A 162 26.17 5.81 -18.65
C TYR A 162 25.74 5.07 -19.92
N VAL A 163 26.70 4.41 -20.56
CA VAL A 163 26.39 3.31 -21.45
C VAL A 163 25.90 2.21 -20.52
N TYR A 164 24.59 1.99 -20.49
CA TYR A 164 23.96 0.81 -19.90
C TYR A 164 24.48 -0.38 -20.71
N GLU A 165 25.70 -0.84 -20.44
CA GLU A 165 26.11 -2.17 -20.89
C GLU A 165 25.09 -3.12 -20.25
N GLU A 166 24.27 -3.76 -21.08
CA GLU A 166 23.37 -4.84 -20.71
C GLU A 166 24.21 -6.01 -20.18
N THR A 167 24.82 -5.85 -19.01
CA THR A 167 25.28 -6.98 -18.25
C THR A 167 24.01 -7.73 -17.90
N GLU A 168 23.80 -8.87 -18.56
CA GLU A 168 22.68 -9.79 -18.41
C GLU A 168 22.48 -10.33 -16.97
N SER A 169 23.15 -9.74 -15.99
CA SER A 169 22.96 -9.98 -14.58
C SER A 169 21.57 -9.49 -14.15
N GLY A 170 20.61 -10.43 -14.10
CA GLY A 170 19.37 -10.24 -13.36
C GLY A 170 19.63 -9.79 -11.92
N VAL A 171 18.62 -9.17 -11.30
CA VAL A 171 18.69 -8.54 -9.97
C VAL A 171 19.41 -9.39 -8.92
N GLU A 172 19.26 -10.71 -8.98
CA GLU A 172 19.91 -11.67 -8.07
C GLU A 172 21.43 -11.52 -7.95
N LYS A 173 22.08 -11.12 -9.05
CA LYS A 173 23.54 -11.00 -9.13
C LYS A 173 24.04 -9.60 -8.73
N TRP A 174 23.15 -8.68 -8.38
CA TRP A 174 23.55 -7.32 -8.00
C TRP A 174 24.36 -7.31 -6.71
N LYS A 175 25.50 -6.61 -6.77
CA LYS A 175 26.29 -6.25 -5.60
C LYS A 175 25.57 -5.18 -4.77
N ILE A 176 25.99 -5.01 -3.52
CA ILE A 176 25.44 -4.00 -2.60
C ILE A 176 25.50 -2.60 -3.24
N ASP A 177 26.62 -2.25 -3.87
CA ASP A 177 26.80 -0.96 -4.52
C ASP A 177 25.79 -0.71 -5.65
N GLN A 178 25.47 -1.74 -6.43
CA GLN A 178 24.50 -1.66 -7.52
C GLN A 178 23.07 -1.50 -6.99
N VAL A 179 22.73 -2.16 -5.87
CA VAL A 179 21.44 -1.96 -5.20
C VAL A 179 21.32 -0.53 -4.67
N CYS A 180 22.38 0.00 -4.04
CA CYS A 180 22.42 1.37 -3.55
C CYS A 180 22.35 2.40 -4.70
N GLU A 181 23.03 2.16 -5.81
CA GLU A 181 23.01 3.02 -7.00
C GLU A 181 21.63 3.01 -7.68
N TRP A 182 21.03 1.83 -7.85
CA TRP A 182 19.66 1.70 -8.35
C TRP A 182 18.67 2.49 -7.48
N LEU A 183 18.78 2.39 -6.15
CA LEU A 183 17.90 3.11 -5.22
C LEU A 183 18.08 4.64 -5.31
N LYS A 184 19.30 5.13 -5.54
CA LYS A 184 19.55 6.57 -5.80
C LYS A 184 18.91 7.03 -7.11
N ASN A 185 18.97 6.18 -8.13
CA ASN A 185 18.41 6.47 -9.45
C ASN A 185 16.87 6.49 -9.44
N MET A 186 16.21 5.91 -8.43
CA MET A 186 14.76 6.06 -8.24
C MET A 186 14.33 7.48 -7.84
N GLY A 187 15.27 8.32 -7.39
CA GLY A 187 15.03 9.74 -7.07
C GLY A 187 15.45 10.13 -5.66
N SER A 188 15.48 11.44 -5.41
CA SER A 188 15.93 12.04 -4.13
C SER A 188 15.09 11.59 -2.93
N ALA A 189 13.81 11.25 -3.14
CA ALA A 189 12.93 10.73 -2.09
C ALA A 189 13.43 9.37 -1.53
N TYR A 190 14.16 8.59 -2.32
CA TYR A 190 14.66 7.25 -1.96
C TYR A 190 16.12 7.26 -1.49
N GLU A 191 16.88 8.30 -1.82
CA GLU A 191 18.29 8.44 -1.43
C GLU A 191 18.49 8.35 0.09
N LYS A 192 17.56 8.89 0.87
CA LYS A 192 17.58 8.83 2.34
C LYS A 192 17.51 7.40 2.90
N TYR A 193 17.06 6.42 2.12
CA TYR A 193 17.00 5.02 2.54
C TYR A 193 18.25 4.22 2.20
N VAL A 194 19.14 4.73 1.36
CA VAL A 194 20.39 4.03 0.97
C VAL A 194 21.17 3.46 2.16
N PRO A 195 21.33 4.16 3.30
CA PRO A 195 22.02 3.59 4.45
C PRO A 195 21.40 2.29 4.98
N LYS A 196 20.06 2.15 4.87
CA LYS A 196 19.33 0.95 5.32
C LYS A 196 19.56 -0.25 4.40
N PHE A 197 19.94 -0.02 3.14
CA PHE A 197 20.20 -1.07 2.14
C PHE A 197 21.68 -1.48 2.05
N ARG A 198 22.57 -0.96 2.89
CA ARG A 198 24.02 -1.29 2.87
C ARG A 198 24.34 -2.77 3.16
N SER A 199 23.41 -3.52 3.73
CA SER A 199 23.54 -4.97 3.98
C SER A 199 22.77 -5.82 2.96
N VAL A 200 21.98 -5.20 2.07
CA VAL A 200 21.06 -5.89 1.18
C VAL A 200 21.74 -6.15 -0.17
N ARG A 201 21.95 -7.43 -0.50
CA ARG A 201 22.39 -7.87 -1.83
C ARG A 201 21.20 -8.07 -2.76
N GLY A 202 21.45 -8.10 -4.06
CA GLY A 202 20.41 -8.32 -5.07
C GLY A 202 19.58 -9.60 -4.88
N SER A 203 20.20 -10.69 -4.44
CA SER A 203 19.49 -11.94 -4.12
C SER A 203 18.53 -11.80 -2.93
N HIS A 204 18.88 -10.99 -1.93
CA HIS A 204 18.01 -10.70 -0.80
C HIS A 204 16.90 -9.74 -1.21
N LEU A 205 17.23 -8.69 -1.98
CA LEU A 205 16.28 -7.72 -2.50
C LEU A 205 15.14 -8.39 -3.29
N LYS A 206 15.46 -9.42 -4.09
CA LYS A 206 14.46 -10.22 -4.82
C LYS A 206 13.44 -10.92 -3.90
N GLN A 207 13.85 -11.31 -2.70
CA GLN A 207 13.02 -12.07 -1.77
C GLN A 207 12.20 -11.18 -0.83
N MET A 208 12.48 -9.86 -0.83
CA MET A 208 11.83 -8.92 0.07
C MET A 208 10.42 -8.59 -0.42
N ASN A 209 9.47 -8.64 0.51
CA ASN A 209 8.09 -8.22 0.32
C ASN A 209 7.86 -6.81 0.87
N GLU A 210 6.64 -6.28 0.67
CA GLU A 210 6.25 -4.96 1.17
C GLU A 210 6.46 -4.82 2.69
N ASP A 211 6.17 -5.87 3.45
CA ASP A 211 6.30 -5.86 4.91
C ASP A 211 7.76 -5.85 5.39
N ASP A 212 8.69 -6.44 4.61
CA ASP A 212 10.12 -6.35 4.90
C ASP A 212 10.59 -4.90 4.79
N PHE A 213 10.14 -4.17 3.76
CA PHE A 213 10.43 -2.74 3.62
C PHE A 213 9.81 -1.91 4.74
N LYS A 214 8.58 -2.21 5.16
CA LYS A 214 7.96 -1.56 6.34
C LYS A 214 8.75 -1.84 7.62
N SER A 215 9.25 -3.07 7.82
CA SER A 215 10.07 -3.43 8.98
C SER A 215 11.40 -2.67 9.03
N MET A 216 11.94 -2.31 7.85
CA MET A 216 13.09 -1.40 7.73
C MET A 216 12.73 0.06 7.99
N GLY A 217 11.46 0.37 8.28
CA GLY A 217 10.96 1.72 8.56
C GLY A 217 10.82 2.58 7.31
N LEU A 218 10.39 1.98 6.18
CA LEU A 218 9.96 2.74 5.02
C LEU A 218 8.45 3.05 5.12
N PRO A 219 8.01 4.25 4.68
CA PRO A 219 6.59 4.54 4.52
C PRO A 219 5.91 3.55 3.57
N LYS A 220 4.62 3.29 3.79
CA LYS A 220 3.81 2.34 2.99
C LYS A 220 3.96 2.58 1.48
N LEU A 221 3.78 3.81 1.01
CA LEU A 221 3.92 4.18 -0.41
C LEU A 221 5.31 3.85 -0.98
N HIS A 222 6.37 4.07 -0.19
CA HIS A 222 7.74 3.79 -0.62
C HIS A 222 8.02 2.29 -0.66
N ALA A 223 7.46 1.53 0.29
CA ALA A 223 7.51 0.07 0.29
C ALA A 223 6.81 -0.53 -0.94
N VAL A 224 5.59 -0.05 -1.27
CA VAL A 224 4.83 -0.47 -2.45
C VAL A 224 5.59 -0.12 -3.73
N LYS A 225 6.17 1.08 -3.83
CA LYS A 225 6.95 1.45 -5.02
C LYS A 225 8.17 0.56 -5.23
N LEU A 226 8.88 0.22 -4.16
CA LEU A 226 10.04 -0.65 -4.25
C LEU A 226 9.65 -2.06 -4.69
N SER A 227 8.56 -2.63 -4.15
CA SER A 227 8.09 -3.95 -4.58
C SER A 227 7.68 -3.96 -6.06
N LEU A 228 7.02 -2.90 -6.53
CA LEU A 228 6.65 -2.76 -7.94
C LEU A 228 7.88 -2.62 -8.87
N GLU A 229 8.88 -1.82 -8.51
CA GLU A 229 10.09 -1.69 -9.32
C GLU A 229 10.94 -2.98 -9.31
N ILE A 230 11.01 -3.70 -8.18
CA ILE A 230 11.66 -5.02 -8.14
C ILE A 230 10.93 -6.00 -9.07
N THR A 231 9.59 -6.02 -9.04
CA THR A 231 8.78 -6.86 -9.92
C THR A 231 9.04 -6.53 -11.39
N LYS A 232 9.11 -5.23 -11.74
CA LYS A 232 9.45 -4.76 -13.08
C LYS A 232 10.86 -5.15 -13.54
N LEU A 233 11.83 -5.20 -12.62
CA LEU A 233 13.19 -5.67 -12.93
C LEU A 233 13.25 -7.20 -13.15
N LEU A 234 12.36 -7.95 -12.50
CA LEU A 234 12.25 -9.40 -12.68
C LEU A 234 11.54 -9.75 -13.98
N ASP A 235 10.45 -9.03 -14.29
CA ASP A 235 9.64 -9.23 -15.48
C ASP A 235 10.16 -8.42 -16.66
N LYS A 236 11.26 -8.90 -17.26
CA LYS A 236 11.83 -8.34 -18.49
C LYS A 236 10.82 -8.27 -19.65
N SER A 237 9.78 -9.10 -19.63
CA SER A 237 8.70 -9.12 -20.63
C SER A 237 7.79 -7.89 -20.55
N ILE A 238 7.49 -7.38 -19.35
CA ILE A 238 6.54 -6.27 -19.16
C ILE A 238 7.06 -4.98 -19.79
N THR A 239 8.38 -4.79 -19.82
CA THR A 239 8.99 -3.55 -20.31
C THR A 239 8.93 -3.35 -21.83
N LYS A 240 8.67 -4.41 -22.62
CA LYS A 240 8.76 -4.34 -24.09
C LYS A 240 7.47 -3.91 -24.79
N ASP A 241 6.30 -4.21 -24.23
CA ASP A 241 5.03 -4.04 -24.96
C ASP A 241 4.10 -2.95 -24.40
N VAL A 242 4.35 -2.43 -23.20
CA VAL A 242 3.52 -1.34 -22.66
C VAL A 242 4.02 0.00 -23.20
N ASN A 243 3.52 0.38 -24.36
CA ASN A 243 3.71 1.69 -24.99
C ASN A 243 2.75 2.74 -24.41
N VAL A 244 2.68 2.83 -23.09
CA VAL A 244 1.93 3.91 -22.43
C VAL A 244 2.91 4.77 -21.66
N ASP A 245 3.20 5.94 -22.23
CA ASP A 245 4.20 6.89 -21.74
C ASP A 245 3.99 7.27 -20.28
N VAL A 246 2.75 7.25 -19.79
CA VAL A 246 2.39 7.71 -18.44
C VAL A 246 2.89 6.78 -17.35
N LEU A 247 2.91 5.46 -17.56
CA LEU A 247 3.47 4.52 -16.57
C LEU A 247 5.00 4.63 -16.46
N ARG A 248 5.64 5.37 -17.37
CA ARG A 248 7.08 5.67 -17.35
C ARG A 248 7.37 7.06 -16.82
N TRP A 249 6.36 7.83 -16.43
CA TRP A 249 6.54 9.16 -15.88
C TRP A 249 7.37 9.11 -14.61
N SER A 250 8.43 9.92 -14.60
CA SER A 250 9.16 10.22 -13.39
C SER A 250 8.33 11.10 -12.45
N CYS A 251 8.78 11.25 -11.20
CA CYS A 251 8.15 12.21 -10.28
C CYS A 251 8.14 13.65 -10.81
N VAL A 252 9.10 14.01 -11.68
CA VAL A 252 9.18 15.33 -12.33
C VAL A 252 8.08 15.48 -13.40
N ASP A 253 7.74 14.40 -14.09
CA ASP A 253 6.67 14.44 -15.10
C ASP A 253 5.30 14.51 -14.42
N VAL A 254 5.11 13.76 -13.32
CA VAL A 254 3.92 13.87 -12.46
C VAL A 254 3.79 15.28 -11.88
N LEU A 255 4.89 15.90 -11.43
CA LEU A 255 4.91 17.30 -10.98
C LEU A 255 4.40 18.24 -12.07
N LYS A 256 4.96 18.15 -13.29
CA LYS A 256 4.55 18.99 -14.43
C LYS A 256 3.09 18.79 -14.81
N TRP A 257 2.61 17.55 -14.76
CA TRP A 257 1.20 17.25 -15.00
C TRP A 257 0.30 17.83 -13.91
N ALA A 258 0.64 17.62 -12.63
CA ALA A 258 -0.11 18.15 -11.49
C ALA A 258 -0.19 19.68 -11.50
N GLN A 259 0.88 20.37 -11.93
CA GLN A 259 0.91 21.83 -12.08
C GLN A 259 -0.09 22.37 -13.13
N LYS A 260 -0.43 21.58 -14.15
CA LYS A 260 -1.41 21.97 -15.18
C LYS A 260 -2.85 21.90 -14.68
N HIS A 261 -3.13 21.11 -13.64
CA HIS A 261 -4.46 20.95 -13.08
C HIS A 261 -4.68 21.91 -11.90
N PRO A 262 -5.70 22.81 -11.94
CA PRO A 262 -5.93 23.80 -10.88
C PRO A 262 -6.10 23.19 -9.46
N LEU A 263 -6.73 22.02 -9.36
CA LEU A 263 -6.95 21.32 -8.08
C LEU A 263 -5.68 20.67 -7.52
N LEU A 264 -4.77 20.21 -8.40
CA LEU A 264 -3.55 19.49 -8.04
C LEU A 264 -2.33 20.40 -7.88
N SER A 265 -2.34 21.56 -8.53
CA SER A 265 -1.22 22.52 -8.52
C SER A 265 -0.72 22.87 -7.12
N PRO A 266 -1.57 23.10 -6.09
CA PRO A 266 -1.12 23.36 -4.73
C PRO A 266 -0.42 22.16 -4.05
N TYR A 267 -0.60 20.96 -4.57
CA TYR A 267 -0.05 19.71 -4.02
C TYR A 267 1.09 19.13 -4.87
N ALA A 268 1.40 19.73 -6.03
CA ALA A 268 2.38 19.20 -6.97
C ALA A 268 3.76 18.97 -6.33
N SER A 269 4.27 19.96 -5.58
CA SER A 269 5.55 19.82 -4.84
C SER A 269 5.51 18.74 -3.75
N LYS A 270 4.32 18.46 -3.17
CA LYS A 270 4.17 17.38 -2.19
C LYS A 270 4.18 16.02 -2.87
N PHE A 271 3.64 15.90 -4.07
CA PHE A 271 3.72 14.66 -4.85
C PHE A 271 5.19 14.35 -5.19
N GLU A 272 5.95 15.35 -5.63
CA GLU A 272 7.38 15.20 -5.90
C GLU A 272 8.17 14.84 -4.65
N SER A 273 7.94 15.53 -3.51
CA SER A 273 8.66 15.24 -2.25
C SER A 273 8.38 13.83 -1.71
N HIS A 274 7.21 13.28 -2.02
CA HIS A 274 6.84 11.90 -1.68
C HIS A 274 7.26 10.90 -2.75
N GLY A 275 7.88 11.34 -3.86
CA GLY A 275 8.33 10.45 -4.93
C GLY A 275 7.18 9.79 -5.69
N ILE A 276 6.02 10.45 -5.79
CA ILE A 276 4.88 9.94 -6.57
C ILE A 276 5.24 10.01 -8.05
N ASP A 277 5.33 8.84 -8.68
CA ASP A 277 5.63 8.67 -10.09
C ASP A 277 4.37 8.20 -10.85
N GLY A 278 4.49 7.96 -12.15
CA GLY A 278 3.34 7.58 -12.97
C GLY A 278 2.63 6.32 -12.49
N ILE A 279 3.37 5.35 -11.95
CA ILE A 279 2.81 4.11 -11.42
C ILE A 279 2.08 4.36 -10.10
N LEU A 280 2.74 5.03 -9.15
CA LEU A 280 2.12 5.32 -7.86
C LEU A 280 0.90 6.22 -7.97
N LEU A 281 0.87 7.13 -8.95
CA LEU A 281 -0.24 8.05 -9.16
C LEU A 281 -1.57 7.30 -9.28
N PHE A 282 -1.60 6.16 -9.98
CA PHE A 282 -2.80 5.34 -10.16
C PHE A 282 -3.12 4.42 -8.97
N GLU A 283 -2.17 4.22 -8.05
CA GLU A 283 -2.31 3.41 -6.84
C GLU A 283 -2.66 4.25 -5.59
N LEU A 284 -2.79 5.57 -5.73
CA LEU A 284 -3.11 6.47 -4.62
C LEU A 284 -4.52 6.19 -4.05
N ASN A 285 -4.59 6.07 -2.73
CA ASN A 285 -5.85 6.04 -1.98
C ASN A 285 -6.01 7.27 -1.07
N VAL A 286 -7.16 7.37 -0.39
CA VAL A 286 -7.49 8.48 0.52
C VAL A 286 -6.46 8.59 1.66
N GLU A 287 -6.02 7.45 2.21
CA GLU A 287 -5.00 7.41 3.26
C GLU A 287 -3.64 7.91 2.76
N ASP A 288 -3.31 7.59 1.52
CA ASP A 288 -2.06 8.00 0.89
C ASP A 288 -2.05 9.53 0.67
N LEU A 289 -3.18 10.08 0.21
CA LEU A 289 -3.37 11.53 0.09
C LEU A 289 -3.31 12.24 1.46
N PHE A 290 -3.83 11.61 2.52
CA PHE A 290 -3.68 12.11 3.88
C PHE A 290 -2.20 12.16 4.31
N VAL A 291 -1.44 11.09 4.07
CA VAL A 291 0.00 11.02 4.38
C VAL A 291 0.80 12.07 3.60
N ILE A 292 0.45 12.30 2.34
CA ILE A 292 1.05 13.34 1.49
C ILE A 292 0.75 14.76 2.04
N GLY A 293 -0.28 14.90 2.88
CA GLY A 293 -0.71 16.17 3.46
C GLY A 293 -1.67 16.94 2.54
N VAL A 294 -2.49 16.22 1.77
CA VAL A 294 -3.61 16.78 1.00
C VAL A 294 -4.79 17.03 1.94
N ARG A 295 -5.52 18.14 1.75
CA ARG A 295 -6.69 18.46 2.57
C ARG A 295 -7.80 17.41 2.36
N PRO A 296 -8.47 16.94 3.43
CA PRO A 296 -9.54 15.94 3.32
C PRO A 296 -10.66 16.32 2.34
N SER A 297 -11.01 17.61 2.28
CA SER A 297 -12.02 18.12 1.35
C SER A 297 -11.64 17.98 -0.14
N HIS A 298 -10.36 17.75 -0.45
CA HIS A 298 -9.87 17.60 -1.82
C HIS A 298 -9.56 16.15 -2.19
N HIS A 299 -9.67 15.19 -1.25
CA HIS A 299 -9.27 13.80 -1.50
C HIS A 299 -10.05 13.17 -2.65
N GLU A 300 -11.38 13.15 -2.55
CA GLU A 300 -12.25 12.61 -3.61
C GLU A 300 -12.07 13.34 -4.94
N GLN A 301 -11.98 14.67 -4.92
CA GLN A 301 -11.81 15.47 -6.14
C GLN A 301 -10.48 15.16 -6.85
N ILE A 302 -9.43 14.88 -6.10
CA ILE A 302 -8.13 14.52 -6.65
C ILE A 302 -8.17 13.10 -7.24
N LEU A 303 -8.79 12.15 -6.54
CA LEU A 303 -8.98 10.80 -7.04
C LEU A 303 -9.85 10.79 -8.32
N ASP A 304 -10.89 11.62 -8.38
CA ASP A 304 -11.71 11.80 -9.58
C ASP A 304 -10.88 12.32 -10.76
N VAL A 305 -10.01 13.31 -10.55
CA VAL A 305 -9.11 13.83 -11.60
C VAL A 305 -8.14 12.74 -12.07
N ILE A 306 -7.56 11.96 -11.16
CA ILE A 306 -6.66 10.84 -11.50
C ILE A 306 -7.43 9.75 -12.27
N GLN A 307 -8.66 9.44 -11.85
CA GLN A 307 -9.48 8.43 -12.51
C GLN A 307 -9.93 8.90 -13.89
N GLN A 308 -10.30 10.17 -14.05
CA GLN A 308 -10.59 10.75 -15.36
C GLN A 308 -9.37 10.70 -16.27
N PHE A 309 -8.19 11.07 -15.74
CA PHE A 309 -6.94 10.99 -16.50
C PHE A 309 -6.62 9.55 -16.92
N SER A 310 -6.85 8.56 -16.05
CA SER A 310 -6.74 7.14 -16.38
C SER A 310 -7.69 6.73 -17.51
N LYS A 311 -8.94 7.19 -17.48
CA LYS A 311 -9.94 6.91 -18.54
C LYS A 311 -9.52 7.47 -19.90
N GLU A 312 -8.90 8.66 -19.92
CA GLU A 312 -8.41 9.29 -21.14
C GLU A 312 -7.22 8.54 -21.74
N LEU A 313 -6.35 7.98 -20.91
CA LEU A 313 -5.15 7.25 -21.34
C LEU A 313 -5.43 5.80 -21.72
N PHE A 314 -6.37 5.18 -21.04
CA PHE A 314 -6.64 3.74 -21.16
C PHE A 314 -8.12 3.49 -21.48
N PRO A 315 -8.63 3.96 -22.63
CA PRO A 315 -10.04 3.79 -22.99
C PRO A 315 -10.48 2.31 -22.98
N ASP A 316 -9.58 1.41 -23.37
CA ASP A 316 -9.84 -0.04 -23.39
C ASP A 316 -10.02 -0.64 -21.97
N LEU A 317 -9.30 -0.11 -20.98
CA LEU A 317 -9.46 -0.52 -19.57
C LEU A 317 -10.78 -0.03 -18.99
N VAL A 318 -11.30 1.12 -19.46
CA VAL A 318 -12.60 1.64 -19.05
C VAL A 318 -13.72 0.67 -19.40
N ALA A 319 -13.61 -0.04 -20.53
CA ALA A 319 -14.57 -1.08 -20.89
C ALA A 319 -14.59 -2.26 -19.88
N LEU A 320 -13.48 -2.47 -19.17
CA LEU A 320 -13.35 -3.49 -18.12
C LEU A 320 -13.65 -2.96 -16.71
N GLN A 321 -13.80 -1.64 -16.54
CA GLN A 321 -14.09 -1.02 -15.24
C GLN A 321 -15.31 -1.63 -14.52
N PRO A 322 -16.45 -1.89 -15.20
CA PRO A 322 -17.61 -2.51 -14.54
C PRO A 322 -17.29 -3.88 -13.93
N PHE A 323 -16.38 -4.64 -14.56
CA PHE A 323 -15.93 -5.94 -14.07
C PHE A 323 -14.98 -5.79 -12.87
N LEU A 324 -14.05 -4.83 -12.93
CA LEU A 324 -13.15 -4.54 -11.81
C LEU A 324 -13.90 -4.00 -10.59
N ASP A 325 -14.88 -3.11 -10.80
CA ASP A 325 -15.71 -2.55 -9.74
C ASP A 325 -16.61 -3.61 -9.11
N ALA A 326 -17.15 -4.55 -9.91
CA ALA A 326 -17.89 -5.70 -9.38
C ALA A 326 -17.00 -6.59 -8.50
N ASN A 327 -15.78 -6.89 -8.94
CA ASN A 327 -14.83 -7.68 -8.15
C ASN A 327 -14.38 -6.94 -6.87
N ARG A 328 -14.17 -5.62 -6.94
CA ARG A 328 -13.80 -4.81 -5.78
C ARG A 328 -14.94 -4.76 -4.76
N LYS A 329 -16.18 -4.58 -5.20
CA LYS A 329 -17.37 -4.64 -4.33
C LYS A 329 -17.51 -6.01 -3.67
N GLN A 330 -17.34 -7.09 -4.43
CA GLN A 330 -17.38 -8.46 -3.89
C GLN A 330 -16.29 -8.66 -2.83
N LEU A 331 -15.06 -8.21 -3.07
CA LEU A 331 -13.96 -8.31 -2.09
C LEU A 331 -14.24 -7.52 -0.81
N ILE A 332 -14.84 -6.33 -0.93
CA ILE A 332 -15.28 -5.53 0.23
C ILE A 332 -16.40 -6.24 1.00
N GLU A 333 -17.35 -6.86 0.30
CA GLU A 333 -18.41 -7.64 0.95
C GLU A 333 -17.86 -8.89 1.64
N ASP A 334 -16.94 -9.61 1.00
CA ASP A 334 -16.30 -10.80 1.56
C ASP A 334 -15.45 -10.47 2.79
N THR A 335 -14.71 -9.36 2.76
CA THR A 335 -13.93 -8.87 3.91
C THR A 335 -14.83 -8.39 5.05
N LYS A 336 -15.94 -7.70 4.76
CA LYS A 336 -16.97 -7.36 5.76
C LYS A 336 -17.59 -8.62 6.37
N LYS A 337 -17.92 -9.61 5.54
CA LYS A 337 -18.50 -10.88 5.98
C LYS A 337 -17.53 -11.64 6.89
N LYS A 338 -16.25 -11.72 6.51
CA LYS A 338 -15.20 -12.34 7.32
C LYS A 338 -15.02 -11.61 8.66
N PHE A 339 -15.02 -10.28 8.65
CA PHE A 339 -14.94 -9.50 9.90
C PHE A 339 -16.15 -9.75 10.81
N ILE A 340 -17.36 -9.87 10.25
CA ILE A 340 -18.56 -10.24 11.01
C ILE A 340 -18.42 -11.66 11.57
N GLU A 341 -18.00 -12.65 10.76
CA GLU A 341 -17.80 -14.03 11.21
C GLU A 341 -16.77 -14.11 12.35
N ASP A 342 -15.61 -13.46 12.21
CA ASP A 342 -14.55 -13.40 13.24
C ASP A 342 -15.01 -12.68 14.52
N SER A 343 -15.84 -11.64 14.39
CA SER A 343 -16.44 -10.95 15.54
C SER A 343 -17.48 -11.83 16.26
N THR A 344 -18.27 -12.61 15.53
CA THR A 344 -19.27 -13.51 16.12
C THR A 344 -18.66 -14.73 16.80
N TYR A 345 -17.50 -15.20 16.34
CA TYR A 345 -16.76 -16.30 16.98
C TYR A 345 -16.22 -15.88 18.36
N ASN A 346 -15.61 -14.69 18.45
CA ASN A 346 -15.12 -14.13 19.72
C ASN A 346 -16.24 -13.87 20.75
N ILE A 347 -17.42 -13.46 20.29
CA ILE A 347 -18.58 -13.27 21.18
C ILE A 347 -19.08 -14.62 21.74
N LYS A 348 -19.03 -15.70 20.96
CA LYS A 348 -19.45 -17.03 21.42
C LYS A 348 -18.46 -17.65 22.42
N GLU A 349 -17.15 -17.47 22.24
CA GLU A 349 -16.16 -17.89 23.24
C GLU A 349 -16.31 -17.14 24.57
N CYS A 350 -16.54 -15.82 24.54
CA CYS A 350 -16.81 -15.04 25.76
C CYS A 350 -18.11 -15.43 26.50
N THR A 351 -19.04 -16.13 25.85
CA THR A 351 -20.28 -16.61 26.51
C THR A 351 -20.17 -18.01 27.11
N LEU A 352 -19.15 -18.79 26.75
CA LEU A 352 -18.93 -20.12 27.34
C LEU A 352 -18.25 -20.03 28.72
N ASP A 353 -17.34 -19.08 28.93
CA ASP A 353 -16.67 -18.90 30.23
C ASP A 353 -17.57 -18.29 31.33
N LYS A 354 -18.65 -17.57 30.95
CA LYS A 354 -19.59 -17.01 31.93
C LYS A 354 -20.46 -18.06 32.62
N LYS A 355 -20.67 -19.24 32.01
CA LYS A 355 -21.43 -20.33 32.65
C LYS A 355 -20.61 -21.16 33.64
N GLU A 356 -19.28 -21.08 33.61
CA GLU A 356 -18.42 -21.73 34.61
C GLU A 356 -18.15 -20.87 35.84
N ILE A 357 -18.32 -19.54 35.75
CA ILE A 357 -18.11 -18.63 36.88
C ILE A 357 -19.37 -18.55 37.78
N GLU A 358 -20.58 -18.70 37.24
CA GLU A 358 -21.82 -18.66 38.05
C GLU A 358 -22.05 -19.87 38.97
N ILE A 359 -21.20 -20.91 38.93
CA ILE A 359 -21.28 -22.06 39.85
C ILE A 359 -20.37 -21.87 41.08
N ARG A 360 -19.49 -20.86 41.12
CA ARG A 360 -18.48 -20.73 42.20
C ARG A 360 -18.75 -19.67 43.28
N ASP A 361 -19.74 -18.79 43.11
CA ASP A 361 -19.93 -17.65 44.01
C ASP A 361 -21.01 -17.81 45.10
N ASN A 362 -21.49 -19.03 45.36
CA ASN A 362 -22.55 -19.27 46.35
C ASN A 362 -22.08 -19.84 47.70
N ALA A 363 -20.81 -19.69 48.05
CA ALA A 363 -20.30 -20.09 49.36
C ALA A 363 -19.13 -19.21 49.85
N ASN A 364 -19.43 -18.05 50.43
CA ASN A 364 -18.72 -17.56 51.62
C ASN A 364 -19.32 -16.24 52.13
N THR A 365 -20.24 -16.36 53.10
CA THR A 365 -20.53 -15.29 54.05
C THR A 365 -19.67 -15.51 55.30
N ASN A 366 -18.96 -14.45 55.70
CA ASN A 366 -18.41 -14.14 57.04
C ASN A 366 -16.95 -13.73 56.96
N THR A 367 -16.69 -12.45 57.20
CA THR A 367 -15.91 -12.01 58.36
C THR A 367 -15.92 -10.49 58.45
N ASP A 368 -16.52 -9.99 59.53
CA ASP A 368 -16.25 -8.69 60.13
C ASP A 368 -14.76 -8.57 60.48
N ASN A 369 -14.14 -7.42 60.20
CA ASN A 369 -13.74 -6.46 61.24
C ASN A 369 -12.74 -5.43 60.71
N ASP A 370 -13.10 -4.16 60.94
CA ASP A 370 -12.29 -3.10 61.52
C ASP A 370 -11.01 -2.63 60.78
N VAL A 371 -10.98 -1.34 60.43
CA VAL A 371 -10.04 -0.35 60.99
C VAL A 371 -10.33 1.03 60.39
N ASN A 372 -10.83 1.89 61.27
CA ASN A 372 -10.76 3.36 61.17
C ASN A 372 -9.31 3.85 61.08
N ARG A 373 -8.98 4.72 60.12
CA ARG A 373 -8.28 6.02 60.38
C ARG A 373 -7.88 6.76 59.09
N SER A 374 -8.52 7.90 58.84
CA SER A 374 -7.88 9.24 58.88
C SER A 374 -8.59 10.24 57.97
N LYS A 375 -9.32 11.16 58.61
CA LYS A 375 -9.85 12.41 58.04
C LYS A 375 -8.78 13.51 58.04
N ARG A 376 -8.68 14.27 56.94
CA ARG A 376 -8.48 15.74 56.87
C ARG A 376 -8.62 16.16 55.40
N ARG A 377 -9.77 16.67 54.96
CA ARG A 377 -10.31 18.05 55.06
C ARG A 377 -9.51 19.08 54.25
N ARG A 378 -9.98 19.41 53.04
CA ARG A 378 -10.15 20.79 52.53
C ARG A 378 -11.37 20.83 51.58
N GLN A 379 -12.26 21.78 51.87
CA GLN A 379 -13.43 22.15 51.08
C GLN A 379 -13.04 23.29 50.12
N SER A 380 -13.54 23.27 48.89
CA SER A 380 -14.02 24.47 48.19
C SER A 380 -14.83 24.11 46.93
N MET A 381 -16.09 24.55 46.92
CA MET A 381 -16.99 24.87 45.80
C MET A 381 -17.14 23.88 44.63
N GLN A 382 -18.31 23.23 44.58
CA GLN A 382 -18.85 22.56 43.39
C GLN A 382 -20.06 23.34 42.86
N ILE A 383 -19.99 23.66 41.56
CA ILE A 383 -21.12 23.83 40.64
C ILE A 383 -21.57 22.39 40.30
N PRO A 384 -22.87 22.07 40.18
CA PRO A 384 -23.28 20.69 39.92
C PRO A 384 -23.01 20.31 38.47
N ASP A 385 -21.96 19.52 38.25
CA ASP A 385 -21.69 18.81 36.99
C ASP A 385 -22.75 17.73 36.76
N VAL A 386 -23.38 17.77 35.60
CA VAL A 386 -24.20 16.66 35.09
C VAL A 386 -23.25 15.49 34.79
N PRO A 387 -23.54 14.26 35.25
CA PRO A 387 -22.64 13.13 35.07
C PRO A 387 -22.36 12.88 33.59
N MET A 388 -21.08 12.95 33.18
CA MET A 388 -20.60 12.71 31.81
C MET A 388 -21.17 11.41 31.20
N ASP A 389 -21.47 10.42 32.04
CA ASP A 389 -21.98 9.12 31.62
C ASP A 389 -23.33 9.21 30.89
N ILE A 390 -24.18 10.19 31.20
CA ILE A 390 -25.51 10.32 30.57
C ILE A 390 -25.40 10.95 29.18
N GLN A 391 -24.50 11.93 29.00
CA GLN A 391 -24.28 12.58 27.71
C GLN A 391 -23.62 11.61 26.72
N VAL A 392 -22.66 10.80 27.18
CA VAL A 392 -22.03 9.75 26.36
C VAL A 392 -23.05 8.70 25.91
N ILE A 393 -23.98 8.30 26.78
CA ILE A 393 -25.05 7.35 26.42
C ILE A 393 -26.02 7.97 25.41
N LYS A 394 -26.31 9.26 25.53
CA LYS A 394 -27.20 9.98 24.60
C LYS A 394 -26.56 10.16 23.23
N ASP A 395 -25.28 10.54 23.19
CA ASP A 395 -24.51 10.70 21.95
C ASP A 395 -24.31 9.36 21.24
N MET A 396 -24.10 8.27 21.98
CA MET A 396 -24.08 6.91 21.43
C MET A 396 -25.44 6.49 20.86
N ALA A 397 -26.55 6.84 21.51
CA ALA A 397 -27.89 6.52 21.01
C ALA A 397 -28.19 7.30 19.72
N ASP A 398 -27.84 8.59 19.65
CA ASP A 398 -28.06 9.43 18.47
C ASP A 398 -27.17 9.02 17.28
N LEU A 399 -25.94 8.57 17.55
CA LEU A 399 -25.05 7.97 16.53
C LEU A 399 -25.65 6.68 15.96
N LEU A 400 -26.18 5.80 16.81
CA LEU A 400 -26.80 4.53 16.38
C LEU A 400 -28.08 4.75 15.58
N VAL A 401 -28.90 5.76 15.91
CA VAL A 401 -30.10 6.14 15.15
C VAL A 401 -29.71 6.70 13.77
N THR A 402 -28.60 7.43 13.68
CA THR A 402 -28.10 7.99 12.41
C THR A 402 -27.59 6.88 11.49
N ILE A 403 -26.82 5.93 12.02
CA ILE A 403 -26.33 4.74 11.29
C ILE A 403 -27.51 3.84 10.86
N ALA A 404 -28.55 3.71 11.69
CA ALA A 404 -29.73 2.90 11.37
C ALA A 404 -30.61 3.51 10.25
N LYS A 405 -30.60 4.84 10.08
CA LYS A 405 -31.31 5.51 8.97
C LYS A 405 -30.63 5.29 7.61
N GLU A 406 -29.31 5.07 7.60
CA GLU A 406 -28.53 4.86 6.38
C GLU A 406 -28.49 3.38 5.95
N LEU A 407 -28.78 2.45 6.85
CA LEU A 407 -28.78 1.02 6.59
C LEU A 407 -30.20 0.45 6.67
N ASN A 408 -30.79 0.16 5.52
CA ASN A 408 -32.13 -0.42 5.45
C ASN A 408 -32.11 -1.92 5.84
N VAL A 409 -32.06 -2.20 7.15
CA VAL A 409 -32.26 -3.53 7.72
C VAL A 409 -33.11 -3.41 8.99
N GLU A 410 -34.39 -3.71 8.83
CA GLU A 410 -35.48 -3.63 9.82
C GLU A 410 -35.14 -4.23 11.21
N LYS A 411 -34.22 -5.20 11.27
CA LYS A 411 -33.73 -5.80 12.52
C LYS A 411 -32.86 -4.86 13.36
N ILE A 412 -32.05 -4.00 12.74
CA ILE A 412 -31.20 -3.03 13.44
C ILE A 412 -32.07 -1.91 14.03
N GLN A 413 -33.10 -1.46 13.29
CA GLN A 413 -34.06 -0.49 13.79
C GLN A 413 -34.83 -1.00 15.02
N ASN A 414 -35.23 -2.28 15.02
CA ASN A 414 -35.90 -2.90 16.16
C ASN A 414 -34.99 -2.99 17.40
N GLN A 415 -33.70 -3.25 17.21
CA GLN A 415 -32.72 -3.32 18.30
C GLN A 415 -32.39 -1.93 18.85
N ALA A 416 -32.27 -0.91 17.99
CA ALA A 416 -32.13 0.50 18.39
C ALA A 416 -33.35 1.00 19.17
N ASN A 417 -34.56 0.68 18.70
CA ASN A 417 -35.81 1.02 19.41
C ASN A 417 -35.89 0.36 20.80
N LEU A 418 -35.40 -0.88 20.94
CA LEU A 418 -35.35 -1.57 22.23
C LEU A 418 -34.35 -0.93 23.21
N ILE A 419 -33.20 -0.48 22.70
CA ILE A 419 -32.18 0.25 23.49
C ILE A 419 -32.74 1.62 23.93
N GLN A 420 -33.37 2.37 23.03
CA GLN A 420 -34.03 3.65 23.35
C GLN A 420 -35.09 3.47 24.45
N LYS A 421 -35.89 2.40 24.36
CA LYS A 421 -36.95 2.10 25.34
C LYS A 421 -36.38 1.74 26.71
N LYS A 422 -35.24 1.03 26.75
CA LYS A 422 -34.49 0.75 27.99
C LYS A 422 -33.85 2.01 28.58
N ALA A 423 -33.27 2.87 27.76
CA ALA A 423 -32.70 4.14 28.22
C ALA A 423 -33.77 5.03 28.87
N ASN A 424 -34.93 5.17 28.22
CA ASN A 424 -36.05 5.94 28.76
C ASN A 424 -36.62 5.32 30.05
N SER A 425 -36.66 3.99 30.15
CA SER A 425 -37.05 3.28 31.38
C SER A 425 -36.09 3.54 32.54
N LEU A 426 -34.77 3.57 32.26
CA LEU A 426 -33.74 3.86 33.26
C LEU A 426 -33.77 5.31 33.73
N VAL A 427 -34.12 6.25 32.85
CA VAL A 427 -34.37 7.65 33.21
C VAL A 427 -35.63 7.77 34.07
N ALA A 428 -36.68 6.99 33.79
CA ALA A 428 -37.92 7.02 34.54
C ALA A 428 -37.85 6.32 35.92
N THR A 429 -36.98 5.33 36.10
CA THR A 429 -36.84 4.59 37.38
C THR A 429 -35.86 5.23 38.36
N LYS A 430 -35.15 6.28 37.96
CA LYS A 430 -34.15 6.95 38.79
C LYS A 430 -34.44 8.44 38.99
N TRP A 431 -35.66 8.75 39.45
CA TRP A 431 -35.98 10.04 40.05
C TRP A 431 -37.05 9.88 41.14
N PRO A 432 -36.76 10.19 42.42
CA PRO A 432 -37.80 10.35 43.42
C PRO A 432 -38.66 11.57 43.07
N GLN A 433 -39.97 11.37 43.10
CA GLN A 433 -41.00 12.35 42.84
C GLN A 433 -41.20 13.25 44.07
N GLU A 434 -40.19 14.05 44.39
CA GLU A 434 -40.31 15.22 45.26
C GLU A 434 -39.78 16.42 44.46
N TYR A 435 -40.38 17.60 44.62
CA TYR A 435 -40.20 18.81 43.79
C TYR A 435 -41.05 18.87 42.50
N ALA A 436 -42.36 18.69 42.64
CA ALA A 436 -43.32 19.30 41.74
C ALA A 436 -44.35 20.07 42.57
N ASN A 437 -43.97 21.23 43.09
CA ASN A 437 -44.86 22.32 43.48
C ASN A 437 -44.04 23.57 43.79
N GLY A 438 -44.19 24.60 42.96
CA GLY A 438 -43.74 25.97 43.26
C GLY A 438 -42.94 26.59 42.13
N GLU A 439 -43.62 27.29 41.22
CA GLU A 439 -43.34 28.69 40.86
C GLU A 439 -44.12 29.08 39.60
N GLU A 440 -45.38 29.47 39.84
CA GLU A 440 -46.07 30.44 39.01
C GLU A 440 -45.84 31.80 39.69
N GLN A 441 -45.07 32.71 39.07
CA GLN A 441 -45.41 34.13 38.97
C GLN A 441 -44.32 34.98 38.29
N ALA A 442 -44.83 35.91 37.47
CA ALA A 442 -44.28 37.23 37.18
C ALA A 442 -43.09 37.34 36.22
N ILE A 443 -43.39 37.52 34.92
CA ILE A 443 -42.92 38.68 34.14
C ILE A 443 -44.01 39.11 33.14
N LYS A 444 -44.78 40.14 33.52
CA LYS A 444 -45.50 41.02 32.59
C LYS A 444 -44.81 42.38 32.65
N SER A 445 -44.78 43.05 31.50
CA SER A 445 -44.53 44.48 31.25
C SER A 445 -43.17 44.86 30.64
N LEU A 446 -43.22 45.14 29.33
CA LEU A 446 -42.27 45.95 28.58
C LEU A 446 -43.09 46.70 27.52
N PRO A 447 -43.15 48.04 27.56
CA PRO A 447 -43.63 48.81 26.43
C PRO A 447 -42.45 49.46 25.67
N SER A 448 -42.50 49.25 24.37
CA SER A 448 -42.20 50.19 23.28
C SER A 448 -42.01 51.67 23.67
N SER A 449 -40.97 52.31 23.12
CA SER A 449 -41.07 53.38 22.08
C SER A 449 -39.89 54.38 22.10
N ARG A 450 -39.64 54.94 20.90
CA ARG A 450 -38.99 56.24 20.55
C ARG A 450 -37.46 56.31 20.54
N GLU A 451 -36.82 56.42 19.37
CA GLU A 451 -36.77 57.51 18.35
C GLU A 451 -35.77 58.65 18.67
N SER A 452 -35.01 58.98 17.62
CA SER A 452 -34.53 60.32 17.24
C SER A 452 -33.29 60.90 17.93
N SER A 453 -32.18 61.01 17.17
CA SER A 453 -31.53 62.27 16.71
C SER A 453 -30.06 61.98 16.31
N GLN A 454 -29.70 62.05 15.02
CA GLN A 454 -29.14 63.20 14.28
C GLN A 454 -27.75 63.71 14.74
N SER A 455 -26.70 63.21 14.03
CA SER A 455 -25.57 63.95 13.39
C SER A 455 -24.57 64.77 14.26
N PRO A 456 -23.49 65.37 13.68
CA PRO A 456 -22.39 64.81 12.87
C PRO A 456 -20.98 65.29 13.34
N GLY A 457 -19.90 64.67 12.82
CA GLY A 457 -18.68 65.43 12.46
C GLY A 457 -17.31 65.02 13.00
N LYS A 458 -16.32 65.24 12.10
CA LYS A 458 -14.85 65.45 12.26
C LYS A 458 -13.97 64.20 12.45
N SER A 459 -12.99 63.87 11.60
CA SER A 459 -11.89 64.60 10.92
C SER A 459 -10.57 64.57 11.71
N SER A 460 -9.57 63.84 11.16
CA SER A 460 -8.10 63.97 11.30
C SER A 460 -7.50 62.70 10.63
N GLN A 461 -6.82 62.67 9.49
CA GLN A 461 -5.72 63.46 8.92
C GLN A 461 -4.36 63.19 9.58
N LEU A 462 -3.32 63.07 8.72
CA LEU A 462 -1.86 62.91 8.92
C LEU A 462 -1.32 61.47 9.01
N GLU A 463 -0.18 61.07 8.43
CA GLU A 463 0.72 61.51 7.32
C GLU A 463 1.74 60.33 7.19
N GLU A 464 2.01 59.82 5.99
CA GLU A 464 3.23 60.02 5.17
C GLU A 464 4.56 59.47 5.72
N ASP A 465 5.14 58.53 4.95
CA ASP A 465 6.56 58.40 4.56
C ASP A 465 6.70 57.02 3.85
N GLY A 466 7.09 56.86 2.58
CA GLY A 466 7.87 57.72 1.69
C GLY A 466 9.28 57.14 1.50
N LYS A 467 9.48 56.22 0.55
CA LYS A 467 10.77 56.03 -0.15
C LYS A 467 10.67 55.15 -1.41
N SER A 468 10.68 55.84 -2.55
CA SER A 468 11.00 55.37 -3.90
C SER A 468 12.45 55.73 -4.21
N VAL A 469 13.16 54.95 -5.04
CA VAL A 469 14.31 55.41 -5.87
C VAL A 469 14.55 54.39 -7.01
N THR A 470 14.31 54.87 -8.25
CA THR A 470 14.97 54.62 -9.57
C THR A 470 15.04 53.19 -10.15
N GLY A 471 14.68 52.87 -11.40
CA GLY A 471 14.49 53.66 -12.63
C GLY A 471 15.66 53.45 -13.62
N VAL A 472 15.35 53.33 -14.94
CA VAL A 472 16.22 53.36 -16.18
C VAL A 472 16.17 52.04 -17.01
N PRO A 473 16.10 52.05 -18.38
CA PRO A 473 14.83 52.12 -19.11
C PRO A 473 14.73 51.19 -20.35
N LEU A 474 13.62 51.35 -21.08
CA LEU A 474 13.32 51.03 -22.48
C LEU A 474 14.43 50.48 -23.40
N SER A 475 14.08 49.40 -24.12
CA SER A 475 14.21 49.38 -25.59
C SER A 475 13.21 48.40 -26.23
N SER A 476 12.42 48.96 -27.15
CA SER A 476 11.49 48.33 -28.08
C SER A 476 12.10 47.17 -28.88
N LEU A 477 11.31 46.13 -29.20
CA LEU A 477 11.44 45.45 -30.50
C LEU A 477 10.16 44.67 -30.88
N GLU A 478 9.50 45.20 -31.90
CA GLU A 478 8.84 44.54 -33.03
C GLU A 478 7.92 43.33 -32.82
N GLN A 479 6.63 43.63 -33.01
CA GLN A 479 5.59 42.74 -33.48
C GLN A 479 5.95 42.12 -34.83
N LYS A 480 5.90 40.79 -34.94
CA LYS A 480 5.72 40.07 -36.21
C LYS A 480 4.55 39.10 -36.07
N SER A 481 3.38 39.59 -36.47
CA SER A 481 2.23 38.81 -36.88
C SER A 481 2.57 37.96 -38.11
N LYS A 482 2.33 36.65 -38.05
CA LYS A 482 2.25 35.77 -39.22
C LYS A 482 0.80 35.33 -39.43
N PRO A 483 0.28 35.35 -40.67
CA PRO A 483 -1.08 34.96 -40.97
C PRO A 483 -1.24 33.44 -41.03
N PHE A 484 -2.32 32.93 -40.45
CA PHE A 484 -2.81 31.57 -40.61
C PHE A 484 -3.55 31.50 -41.95
N LEU A 485 -3.04 30.70 -42.89
CA LEU A 485 -3.61 30.51 -44.22
C LEU A 485 -4.63 29.35 -44.16
N ASN A 486 -5.88 29.66 -44.52
CA ASN A 486 -6.94 28.71 -44.84
C ASN A 486 -6.70 28.08 -46.23
N GLN A 487 -6.77 26.76 -46.33
CA GLN A 487 -7.17 25.97 -47.52
C GLN A 487 -7.87 24.72 -46.93
N SER A 488 -9.18 24.44 -47.02
CA SER A 488 -10.14 24.35 -48.12
C SER A 488 -9.75 23.37 -49.25
N GLU A 489 -10.59 22.32 -49.35
CA GLU A 489 -10.87 21.45 -50.51
C GLU A 489 -9.83 20.40 -50.91
N GLU A 490 -10.22 19.11 -50.88
CA GLU A 490 -10.81 18.46 -52.07
C GLU A 490 -11.23 17.01 -51.77
N THR A 491 -12.50 16.73 -52.06
CA THR A 491 -13.10 15.42 -52.28
C THR A 491 -12.72 14.87 -53.66
N LYS A 492 -12.33 13.59 -53.76
CA LYS A 492 -12.46 12.70 -54.94
C LYS A 492 -12.34 11.26 -54.40
N LYS A 493 -13.39 10.45 -54.32
CA LYS A 493 -14.15 9.75 -55.37
C LYS A 493 -13.30 8.92 -56.35
N ASP A 494 -13.62 7.63 -56.30
CA ASP A 494 -13.80 6.70 -57.40
C ASP A 494 -12.68 5.74 -57.83
N ALA A 495 -13.24 4.56 -58.18
CA ALA A 495 -12.76 3.51 -59.06
C ALA A 495 -11.98 2.37 -58.41
N GLY A 496 -12.67 1.23 -58.38
CA GLY A 496 -12.10 -0.05 -58.00
C GLY A 496 -11.18 -0.62 -59.07
N ASN A 497 -10.61 -1.78 -58.75
CA ASN A 497 -10.07 -2.65 -59.76
C ASN A 497 -10.42 -4.10 -59.42
N ILE A 498 -11.09 -4.72 -60.39
CA ILE A 498 -11.47 -6.12 -60.53
C ILE A 498 -10.43 -6.77 -61.45
N GLU A 499 -10.19 -8.07 -61.27
CA GLU A 499 -9.43 -9.03 -62.11
C GLU A 499 -7.89 -8.87 -62.11
N ASN A 500 -7.07 -9.94 -61.95
CA ASN A 500 -7.22 -11.37 -62.25
C ASN A 500 -6.77 -12.28 -61.10
#